data_AF-A0A956N580-F1
#
_entry.id   AF-A0A956N580-F1
#
_cell.length_a   1.000
_cell.length_b   1.000
_cell.length_c   1.000
_cell.angle_alpha   90.00
_cell.angle_beta   90.00
_cell.angle_gamma   90.00
#
_symmetry.space_group_name_H-M   'P 1'
#
loop_
_entity.id
_entity.type
_entity.pdbx_description
1 polymer ?
#
loop_
_entity_poly.entity_id
_entity_poly.type
_entity_poly.pdbx_seq_one_letter_code
_entity_poly.pdbx_strand_id
1 'polypeptide(L)'
;MQWNAGGWFGAQLGCTCWMLVAGLLAARHDLSTGLLTLGLFALPNVVGLALWFGRKLSVYASIQTLVVTAGLCGVAAVWLLDRGGVWSTIQTGGQVSTTSTYGMLAGTVVFLLILFRQVAARNETRR
;
A
#
# COMPACT_ATOMS: atom_id res chain seq x y z
N MET A 1 10.45 -19.13 9.67
CA MET A 1 11.08 -17.94 9.07
C MET A 1 11.27 -16.90 10.15
N GLN A 2 12.36 -16.16 10.11
CA GLN A 2 12.63 -15.09 11.07
C GLN A 2 12.09 -13.76 10.52
N TRP A 3 11.58 -12.93 11.43
CA TRP A 3 11.24 -11.54 11.13
C TRP A 3 12.51 -10.75 10.80
N ASN A 4 12.54 -10.07 9.65
CA ASN A 4 13.63 -9.18 9.28
C ASN A 4 13.14 -7.73 9.34
N ALA A 5 13.75 -6.89 10.18
CA ALA A 5 13.34 -5.50 10.37
C ALA A 5 13.45 -4.70 9.08
N GLY A 6 14.58 -4.78 8.38
CA GLY A 6 14.81 -4.06 7.12
C GLY A 6 13.80 -4.42 6.05
N GLY A 7 13.53 -5.71 5.85
CA GLY A 7 12.51 -6.19 4.92
C GLY A 7 11.09 -5.77 5.30
N TRP A 8 10.75 -5.79 6.59
CA TRP A 8 9.42 -5.41 7.06
C TRP A 8 9.13 -3.92 6.91
N PHE A 9 10.03 -3.05 7.41
CA PHE A 9 9.85 -1.60 7.28
C PHE A 9 10.07 -1.12 5.85
N GLY A 10 10.99 -1.75 5.11
CA GLY A 10 11.17 -1.50 3.69
C GLY A 10 9.92 -1.82 2.87
N ALA A 11 9.22 -2.92 3.19
CA ALA A 11 7.94 -3.25 2.55
C ALA A 11 6.84 -2.21 2.86
N GLN A 12 6.74 -1.75 4.11
CA GLN A 12 5.80 -0.69 4.50
C GLN A 12 6.04 0.60 3.72
N LEU A 13 7.29 1.07 3.67
CA LEU A 13 7.65 2.26 2.90
C LEU A 13 7.41 2.04 1.40
N GLY A 14 7.82 0.90 0.87
CA GLY A 14 7.69 0.57 -0.55
C GLY A 14 6.24 0.60 -1.05
N CYS A 15 5.28 0.14 -0.25
CA CYS A 15 3.86 0.14 -0.67
C CYS A 15 3.10 1.43 -0.34
N THR A 16 3.61 2.28 0.56
CA THR A 16 2.86 3.46 1.06
C THR A 16 3.48 4.81 0.71
N CYS A 17 4.78 4.90 0.43
CA CYS A 17 5.47 6.18 0.24
C CYS A 17 4.85 7.07 -0.86
N TRP A 18 4.34 6.47 -1.94
CA TRP A 18 3.68 7.24 -2.99
C TRP A 18 2.41 7.97 -2.50
N MET A 19 1.66 7.40 -1.54
CA MET A 19 0.49 8.06 -0.94
C MET A 19 0.89 9.26 -0.08
N LEU A 20 2.05 9.19 0.59
CA LEU A 20 2.60 10.33 1.32
C LEU A 20 2.89 11.49 0.35
N VAL A 21 3.61 11.20 -0.74
CA VAL A 21 3.94 12.21 -1.76
C VAL A 21 2.66 12.78 -2.40
N ALA A 22 1.73 11.91 -2.81
CA ALA A 22 0.46 12.31 -3.41
C ALA A 22 -0.38 13.18 -2.46
N GLY A 23 -0.46 12.82 -1.17
CA GLY A 23 -1.18 13.59 -0.17
C GLY A 23 -0.57 14.97 0.09
N LEU A 24 0.76 15.07 0.15
CA LEU A 24 1.45 16.36 0.31
C LEU A 24 1.27 17.27 -0.90
N LEU A 25 1.28 16.71 -2.12
CA LEU A 25 1.00 17.47 -3.34
C LEU A 25 -0.47 17.90 -3.40
N ALA A 26 -1.38 16.99 -3.08
CA ALA A 26 -2.81 17.27 -3.09
C ALA A 26 -3.22 18.34 -2.07
N ALA A 27 -2.58 18.36 -0.89
CA ALA A 27 -2.85 19.36 0.15
C ALA A 27 -2.57 20.81 -0.30
N ARG A 28 -1.76 21.01 -1.36
CA ARG A 28 -1.53 22.35 -1.96
C ARG A 28 -2.69 22.84 -2.81
N HIS A 29 -3.51 21.92 -3.32
CA HIS A 29 -4.66 22.21 -4.18
C HIS A 29 -5.98 22.12 -3.41
N ASP A 30 -6.15 21.05 -2.65
CA ASP A 30 -7.27 20.84 -1.73
C ASP A 30 -6.76 20.17 -0.44
N LEU A 31 -6.80 20.94 0.65
CA LEU A 31 -6.36 20.50 1.96
C LEU A 31 -7.15 19.27 2.44
N SER A 32 -8.44 19.18 2.13
CA SER A 32 -9.27 18.05 2.58
C SER A 32 -8.84 16.74 1.92
N THR A 33 -8.76 16.73 0.59
CA THR A 33 -8.27 15.57 -0.18
C THR A 33 -6.84 15.19 0.21
N GLY A 34 -5.97 16.18 0.43
CA GLY A 34 -4.61 15.95 0.90
C GLY A 34 -4.55 15.25 2.26
N LEU A 35 -5.27 15.77 3.26
CA LEU A 35 -5.31 15.18 4.61
C LEU A 35 -5.91 13.77 4.63
N LEU A 36 -6.98 13.53 3.87
CA LEU A 36 -7.56 12.19 3.76
C LEU A 36 -6.58 11.20 3.11
N THR A 37 -5.87 11.62 2.07
CA THR A 37 -4.82 10.81 1.42
C THR A 37 -3.66 10.52 2.37
N LEU A 38 -3.25 11.48 3.21
CA LEU A 38 -2.26 11.26 4.27
C LEU A 38 -2.76 10.30 5.35
N GLY A 39 -4.06 10.33 5.67
CA GLY A 39 -4.70 9.34 6.53
C GLY A 39 -4.60 7.92 5.95
N LEU A 40 -4.81 7.77 4.64
CA LEU A 40 -4.67 6.49 3.93
C LEU A 40 -3.20 6.02 3.81
N PHE A 41 -2.23 6.93 3.87
CA PHE A 41 -0.82 6.58 4.08
C PHE A 41 -0.58 6.06 5.51
N ALA A 42 -1.12 6.75 6.53
CA ALA A 42 -0.88 6.41 7.93
C ALA A 42 -1.48 5.05 8.32
N LEU A 43 -2.69 4.73 7.84
CA LEU A 43 -3.41 3.52 8.20
C LEU A 43 -2.62 2.21 7.99
N PRO A 44 -2.10 1.89 6.78
CA PRO A 44 -1.31 0.67 6.56
C PRO A 44 0.00 0.66 7.36
N ASN A 45 0.60 1.82 7.65
CA ASN A 45 1.79 1.92 8.50
C ASN A 45 1.45 1.61 9.98
N VAL A 46 0.32 2.10 10.48
CA VAL A 46 -0.17 1.76 11.83
C VAL A 46 -0.47 0.26 11.93
N VAL A 47 -1.12 -0.32 10.93
CA VAL A 47 -1.35 -1.78 10.86
C VAL A 47 -0.01 -2.53 10.82
N GLY A 48 0.94 -2.09 10.00
CA GLY A 48 2.26 -2.68 9.90
C GLY A 48 3.07 -2.62 11.20
N LEU A 49 3.01 -1.50 11.93
CA LEU A 49 3.57 -1.34 13.27
C LEU A 49 2.89 -2.25 14.29
N ALA A 50 1.55 -2.32 14.29
CA ALA A 50 0.80 -3.18 15.19
C ALA A 50 1.15 -4.67 14.98
N LEU A 51 1.26 -5.11 13.73
CA LEU A 51 1.70 -6.47 13.39
C LEU A 51 3.14 -6.73 13.83
N TRP A 52 4.03 -5.75 13.68
CA TRP A 52 5.43 -5.86 14.10
C TRP A 52 5.62 -6.00 15.61
N PHE A 53 4.84 -5.25 16.41
CA PHE A 53 4.90 -5.33 17.87
C PHE A 53 4.16 -6.57 18.39
N GLY A 54 3.05 -6.95 17.74
CA GLY A 54 2.27 -8.10 18.14
C GLY A 54 2.94 -9.44 17.82
N ARG A 55 3.51 -9.58 16.62
CA ARG A 55 4.12 -10.83 16.07
C ARG A 55 3.34 -12.12 16.33
N LYS A 56 2.01 -12.02 16.52
CA LYS A 56 1.13 -13.16 16.81
C LYS A 56 0.85 -14.00 15.58
N LEU A 57 0.90 -13.37 14.40
CA LEU A 57 0.71 -14.01 13.11
C LEU A 57 2.04 -14.45 12.52
N SER A 58 1.99 -15.42 11.60
CA SER A 58 3.15 -15.76 10.79
C SER A 58 3.59 -14.56 9.94
N VAL A 59 4.87 -14.52 9.58
CA VAL A 59 5.42 -13.45 8.73
C VAL A 59 4.63 -13.33 7.42
N TYR A 60 4.24 -14.45 6.80
CA TYR A 60 3.46 -14.45 5.56
C TYR A 60 2.06 -13.90 5.75
N ALA A 61 1.34 -14.34 6.79
CA ALA A 61 0.01 -13.82 7.08
C ALA A 61 0.06 -12.31 7.38
N SER A 62 1.11 -11.84 8.04
CA SER A 62 1.33 -10.42 8.32
C SER A 62 1.62 -9.63 7.03
N ILE A 63 2.46 -10.13 6.13
CA ILE A 63 2.73 -9.51 4.83
C ILE A 63 1.46 -9.47 3.97
N GLN A 64 0.68 -10.55 3.92
CA GLN A 64 -0.58 -10.58 3.18
C GLN A 64 -1.57 -9.55 3.72
N THR A 65 -1.69 -9.43 5.05
CA THR A 65 -2.53 -8.41 5.70
C THR A 65 -2.07 -7.01 5.34
N LEU A 66 -0.76 -6.75 5.36
CA LEU A 66 -0.19 -5.45 4.99
C LEU A 66 -0.46 -5.11 3.51
N VAL A 67 -0.26 -6.08 2.60
CA VAL A 67 -0.50 -5.91 1.16
C VAL A 67 -1.97 -5.62 0.87
N VAL A 68 -2.91 -6.34 1.50
CA VAL A 68 -4.35 -6.08 1.34
C VAL A 68 -4.71 -4.70 1.86
N THR A 69 -4.22 -4.35 3.07
CA THR A 69 -4.50 -3.05 3.69
C THR A 69 -3.97 -1.91 2.82
N ALA A 70 -2.70 -1.99 2.39
CA ALA A 70 -2.09 -1.00 1.52
C ALA A 70 -2.78 -0.92 0.15
N GLY A 71 -3.22 -2.06 -0.40
CA GLY A 71 -3.99 -2.11 -1.64
C GLY A 71 -5.33 -1.38 -1.56
N LEU A 72 -6.10 -1.66 -0.51
CA LEU A 72 -7.39 -0.99 -0.26
C LEU A 72 -7.20 0.51 -0.03
N CYS A 73 -6.21 0.90 0.77
CA CYS A 73 -5.86 2.30 0.98
C CYS A 73 -5.40 2.97 -0.32
N GLY A 74 -4.63 2.28 -1.15
CA GLY A 74 -4.20 2.78 -2.45
C GLY A 74 -5.36 3.05 -3.40
N VAL A 75 -6.32 2.12 -3.48
CA VAL A 75 -7.54 2.31 -4.28
C VAL A 75 -8.36 3.50 -3.75
N ALA A 76 -8.55 3.58 -2.43
CA ALA A 76 -9.26 4.70 -1.80
C ALA A 76 -8.54 6.04 -2.04
N ALA A 77 -7.21 6.06 -2.03
CA ALA A 77 -6.42 7.26 -2.29
C ALA A 77 -6.59 7.75 -3.72
N VAL A 78 -6.52 6.84 -4.70
CA VAL A 78 -6.78 7.16 -6.11
C VAL A 78 -8.20 7.69 -6.28
N TRP A 79 -9.19 7.06 -5.65
CA TRP A 79 -10.58 7.52 -5.70
C TRP A 79 -10.78 8.93 -5.12
N LEU A 80 -10.14 9.24 -3.98
CA LEU A 80 -10.18 10.58 -3.38
C LEU A 80 -9.53 11.62 -4.29
N LEU A 81 -8.35 11.31 -4.84
CA LEU A 81 -7.61 12.22 -5.72
C LEU A 81 -8.37 12.50 -7.02
N ASP A 82 -9.01 11.47 -7.59
CA ASP A 82 -9.83 11.58 -8.79
C ASP A 82 -11.09 12.39 -8.54
N ARG A 83 -11.81 12.09 -7.45
CA ARG A 83 -13.02 12.84 -7.05
C ARG A 83 -12.73 14.30 -6.71
N GLY A 84 -11.56 14.59 -6.15
CA GLY A 84 -11.10 15.95 -5.87
C GLY A 84 -10.66 16.71 -7.13
N GLY A 85 -10.58 16.07 -8.30
CA GLY A 85 -10.04 16.68 -9.52
C GLY A 85 -8.54 16.98 -9.44
N VAL A 86 -7.83 16.38 -8.48
CA VAL A 86 -6.42 16.64 -8.19
C VAL A 86 -5.50 15.62 -8.86
N TRP A 87 -6.03 14.43 -9.19
CA TRP A 87 -5.27 13.32 -9.77
C TRP A 87 -4.41 13.71 -10.98
N SER A 88 -5.01 14.33 -12.00
CA SER A 88 -4.29 14.76 -13.21
C SER A 88 -3.29 15.88 -12.96
N THR A 89 -3.49 16.67 -11.90
CA THR A 89 -2.71 17.86 -11.57
C THR A 89 -1.41 17.52 -10.86
N ILE A 90 -1.40 16.45 -10.07
CA ILE A 90 -0.22 16.03 -9.29
C ILE A 90 0.69 15.05 -10.05
N GLN A 91 0.28 14.60 -11.24
CA GLN A 91 1.08 13.71 -12.08
C GLN A 91 2.19 14.49 -12.78
N THR A 92 3.44 14.03 -12.60
CA THR A 92 4.61 14.59 -13.28
C THR A 92 5.08 13.67 -14.41
N GLY A 93 5.29 14.22 -15.60
CA GLY A 93 5.85 13.50 -16.76
C GLY A 93 4.80 12.98 -17.74
N GLY A 94 3.99 12.01 -17.34
CA GLY A 94 2.97 11.39 -18.19
C GLY A 94 1.65 11.18 -17.48
N GLN A 95 0.53 11.40 -18.18
CA GLN A 95 -0.79 11.17 -17.59
C GLN A 95 -1.13 9.69 -17.59
N VAL A 96 -1.39 9.15 -16.40
CA VAL A 96 -1.90 7.80 -16.20
C VAL A 96 -3.36 7.89 -15.83
N SER A 97 -4.23 7.25 -16.61
CA SER A 97 -5.66 7.26 -16.33
C SER A 97 -5.95 6.58 -14.98
N THR A 98 -6.94 7.11 -14.26
CA THR A 98 -7.41 6.55 -12.98
C THR A 98 -7.78 5.06 -13.13
N THR A 99 -8.43 4.70 -14.24
CA THR A 99 -8.79 3.31 -14.58
C THR A 99 -7.58 2.40 -14.71
N SER A 100 -6.52 2.86 -15.39
CA SER A 100 -5.27 2.11 -15.50
C SER A 100 -4.64 1.89 -14.12
N THR A 101 -4.65 2.90 -13.26
CA THR A 101 -4.10 2.80 -11.90
C THR A 101 -4.88 1.80 -11.04
N TYR A 102 -6.21 1.77 -11.11
CA TYR A 102 -7.00 0.75 -10.43
C TYR A 102 -6.63 -0.66 -10.89
N GLY A 103 -6.49 -0.87 -12.20
CA GLY A 103 -6.05 -2.15 -12.77
C GLY A 103 -4.65 -2.55 -12.29
N MET A 104 -3.70 -1.62 -12.27
CA MET A 104 -2.34 -1.85 -11.81
C MET A 104 -2.29 -2.20 -10.32
N LEU A 105 -3.04 -1.50 -9.47
CA LEU A 105 -3.11 -1.76 -8.04
C LEU A 105 -3.74 -3.13 -7.76
N ALA A 106 -4.90 -3.41 -8.35
CA ALA A 106 -5.58 -4.70 -8.19
C ALA A 106 -4.70 -5.86 -8.69
N GLY A 107 -4.11 -5.71 -9.88
CA GLY A 107 -3.21 -6.70 -10.46
C GLY A 107 -1.99 -6.97 -9.58
N THR A 108 -1.37 -5.91 -9.05
CA THR A 108 -0.20 -6.02 -8.16
C THR A 108 -0.56 -6.72 -6.84
N VAL A 109 -1.67 -6.33 -6.20
CA VAL A 109 -2.14 -6.95 -4.96
C VAL A 109 -2.42 -8.44 -5.18
N VAL A 110 -3.19 -8.79 -6.21
CA VAL A 110 -3.51 -10.20 -6.52
C VAL A 110 -2.24 -10.99 -6.80
N PHE A 111 -1.34 -10.45 -7.62
CA PHE A 111 -0.06 -11.08 -7.95
C PHE A 111 0.77 -11.35 -6.69
N LEU A 112 0.93 -10.36 -5.82
CA LEU A 112 1.70 -10.49 -4.58
C LEU A 112 1.06 -11.51 -3.62
N LEU A 113 -0.27 -11.54 -3.51
CA LEU A 113 -0.97 -12.53 -2.69
C LEU A 113 -0.72 -13.96 -3.17
N ILE A 114 -0.77 -14.19 -4.50
CA ILE A 114 -0.47 -15.49 -5.11
C ILE A 114 1.00 -15.85 -4.85
N LEU A 115 1.93 -14.92 -5.11
CA LEU A 115 3.35 -15.13 -4.92
C LEU A 115 3.67 -15.51 -3.46
N PHE A 116 3.18 -14.74 -2.48
CA PHE A 116 3.44 -15.03 -1.07
C PHE A 116 2.79 -16.33 -0.60
N ARG A 117 1.63 -16.71 -1.15
CA ARG A 117 1.01 -18.01 -0.87
C ARG A 117 1.87 -19.17 -1.39
N GLN A 118 2.40 -19.06 -2.61
CA GLN A 118 3.28 -20.08 -3.18
C GLN A 118 4.59 -20.22 -2.40
N VAL A 119 5.17 -19.08 -1.96
CA VAL A 119 6.39 -19.09 -1.14
C VAL A 119 6.12 -19.71 0.23
N ALA A 120 4.97 -19.44 0.85
CA ALA A 120 4.59 -20.07 2.11
C ALA A 120 4.50 -21.61 1.97
N ALA A 121 3.75 -22.09 0.98
CA ALA A 121 3.58 -23.53 0.73
C ALA A 121 4.90 -24.26 0.44
N ARG A 122 5.81 -23.65 -0.34
CA ARG A 122 7.14 -24.22 -0.64
C ARG A 122 8.04 -24.36 0.58
N ASN A 123 7.83 -23.55 1.60
CA ASN A 123 8.65 -23.60 2.80
C ASN A 123 8.08 -24.54 3.87
N GLU A 124 6.79 -24.87 3.79
CA GLU A 124 6.17 -25.90 4.61
C GLU A 124 6.67 -27.30 4.20
N THR A 125 6.86 -27.54 2.90
CA THR A 125 7.38 -28.83 2.40
C THR A 125 8.87 -29.08 2.65
N ARG A 126 9.63 -28.04 3.05
CA ARG A 126 11.07 -28.14 3.35
C ARG A 126 11.37 -28.32 4.85
N ARG A 127 10.34 -28.39 5.70
CA ARG A 127 10.45 -28.59 7.14
C ARG A 127 10.10 -30.03 7.49
#